data_AF-A0A2N7CD61-F1
#
_entry.id   AF-A0A2N7CD61-F1
#
_cell.length_a   1.000
_cell.length_b   1.000
_cell.length_c   1.000
_cell.angle_alpha   90.00
_cell.angle_beta   90.00
_cell.angle_gamma   90.00
#
_symmetry.space_group_name_H-M   'P 1'
#
loop_
_entity.id
_entity.type
_entity.pdbx_description
1 polymer ?
#
loop_
_entity_poly.entity_id
_entity_poly.type
_entity_poly.pdbx_seq_one_letter_code
_entity_poly.pdbx_strand_id
1 'polypeptide(L)'
;MSDLRARARAKRKSLVVESLSCIPMLLNETRPDLYAIQVLQSELRRNPFYTKVIIVEPYMDSQSFQYLSELFGGVSNLEIEVLSKFRSVDKDTKEERKEELSNLSSELTRNGVFKSVTLKHSFSPMHDRYFVLCKDNEVIETILSIGGSLRQRFGDYICINKLSDSYMIRSVERYINILKSNSCVV
;
A
#
# COMPACT_ATOMS: atom_id res chain seq x y z
N MET A 1 -13.39 -32.82 -19.71
CA MET A 1 -12.60 -31.93 -18.82
C MET A 1 -12.27 -30.65 -19.57
N SER A 2 -13.08 -29.60 -19.39
CA SER A 2 -12.83 -28.30 -20.03
C SER A 2 -11.75 -27.55 -19.27
N ASP A 3 -10.66 -27.31 -19.99
CA ASP A 3 -9.37 -26.79 -19.56
C ASP A 3 -9.51 -25.54 -18.66
N LEU A 4 -8.96 -25.61 -17.45
CA LEU A 4 -8.89 -24.50 -16.49
C LEU A 4 -8.31 -23.24 -17.16
N ARG A 5 -7.44 -23.41 -18.16
CA ARG A 5 -6.86 -22.34 -18.98
C ARG A 5 -7.88 -21.65 -19.87
N ALA A 6 -8.87 -22.38 -20.41
CA ALA A 6 -9.94 -21.80 -21.21
C ALA A 6 -10.89 -20.96 -20.34
N ARG A 7 -11.20 -21.42 -19.13
CA ARG A 7 -11.99 -20.65 -18.14
C ARG A 7 -11.24 -19.39 -17.66
N ALA A 8 -9.93 -19.48 -17.46
CA ALA A 8 -9.09 -18.33 -17.13
C ALA A 8 -8.99 -17.31 -18.29
N ARG A 9 -8.90 -17.76 -19.55
CA ARG A 9 -8.94 -16.89 -20.74
C ARG A 9 -10.30 -16.20 -20.93
N ALA A 10 -11.41 -16.90 -20.63
CA ALA A 10 -12.75 -16.33 -20.74
C ALA A 10 -13.00 -15.22 -19.71
N LYS A 11 -12.52 -15.39 -18.46
CA LYS A 11 -12.59 -14.34 -17.42
C LYS A 11 -11.70 -13.12 -17.71
N ARG A 12 -10.62 -13.30 -18.48
CA ARG A 12 -9.70 -12.22 -18.88
C ARG A 12 -10.34 -11.14 -19.77
N LYS A 13 -11.57 -11.33 -20.24
CA LYS A 13 -12.21 -10.45 -21.25
C LYS A 13 -12.88 -9.18 -20.71
N SER A 14 -12.87 -8.91 -19.41
CA SER A 14 -13.17 -7.55 -18.92
C SER A 14 -12.44 -7.28 -17.62
N LEU A 15 -11.17 -6.90 -17.72
CA LEU A 15 -10.49 -6.22 -16.62
C LEU A 15 -11.19 -4.86 -16.44
N VAL A 16 -12.09 -4.76 -15.46
CA VAL A 16 -12.66 -3.46 -15.06
C VAL A 16 -11.75 -2.89 -13.99
N VAL A 17 -10.87 -1.99 -14.39
CA VAL A 17 -10.12 -1.16 -13.45
C VAL A 17 -10.90 0.13 -13.31
N GLU A 18 -11.46 0.36 -12.13
CA GLU A 18 -12.01 1.66 -11.80
C GLU A 18 -10.82 2.51 -11.35
N SER A 19 -10.40 3.46 -12.20
CA SER A 19 -9.37 4.40 -11.79
C SER A 19 -9.96 5.32 -10.73
N LEU A 20 -9.45 5.27 -9.50
CA LEU A 20 -9.87 6.18 -8.44
C LEU A 20 -9.17 7.53 -8.58
N SER A 21 -7.96 7.53 -9.11
CA SER A 21 -7.22 8.74 -9.45
C SER A 21 -6.16 8.43 -10.51
N CYS A 22 -6.21 9.14 -11.64
CA CYS A 22 -5.13 9.17 -12.61
C CYS A 22 -4.92 10.63 -13.01
N ILE A 23 -3.81 11.23 -12.59
CA ILE A 23 -3.47 12.60 -12.96
C ILE A 23 -2.26 12.54 -13.88
N PRO A 24 -2.43 12.64 -15.21
CA PRO A 24 -1.29 12.83 -16.10
C PRO A 24 -0.64 14.19 -15.83
N MET A 25 0.69 14.21 -15.85
CA MET A 25 1.59 15.34 -15.54
C MET A 25 1.28 16.66 -16.26
N LEU A 26 0.47 16.62 -17.32
CA LEU A 26 0.13 17.77 -18.18
C LEU A 26 -1.07 18.59 -17.71
N LEU A 27 -1.86 18.13 -16.72
CA LEU A 27 -3.18 18.72 -16.44
C LEU A 27 -3.32 19.55 -15.16
N ASN A 28 -2.28 19.67 -14.31
CA ASN A 28 -2.48 20.28 -13.00
C ASN A 28 -1.43 21.35 -12.65
N GLU A 29 -1.90 22.59 -12.59
CA GLU A 29 -1.29 23.68 -11.80
C GLU A 29 -1.48 23.45 -10.28
N THR A 30 -2.25 22.41 -9.89
CA THR A 30 -2.58 22.02 -8.51
C THR A 30 -1.84 20.75 -8.08
N ARG A 31 -1.18 20.80 -6.91
CA ARG A 31 -0.55 19.68 -6.16
C ARG A 31 -1.27 18.32 -6.36
N PRO A 32 -0.81 17.42 -7.26
CA PRO A 32 -1.46 16.12 -7.55
C PRO A 32 -1.58 15.20 -6.32
N ASP A 33 -0.65 15.35 -5.39
CA ASP A 33 -0.63 14.68 -4.10
C ASP A 33 -1.84 15.02 -3.23
N LEU A 34 -2.30 16.28 -3.22
CA LEU A 34 -3.47 16.70 -2.42
C LEU A 34 -4.74 16.02 -2.90
N TYR A 35 -4.90 15.83 -4.21
CA TYR A 35 -6.03 15.11 -4.76
C TYR A 35 -6.04 13.64 -4.31
N ALA A 36 -4.89 12.96 -4.40
CA ALA A 36 -4.76 11.57 -3.95
C ALA A 36 -5.03 11.43 -2.44
N ILE A 37 -4.51 12.37 -1.63
CA ILE A 37 -4.82 12.45 -0.19
C ILE A 37 -6.32 12.60 0.04
N GLN A 38 -6.97 13.54 -0.65
CA GLN A 38 -8.41 13.77 -0.50
C GLN A 38 -9.25 12.56 -0.88
N VAL A 39 -8.92 11.89 -1.98
CA VAL A 39 -9.63 10.68 -2.44
C VAL A 39 -9.49 9.55 -1.42
N LEU A 40 -8.27 9.25 -0.97
CA LEU A 40 -8.01 8.18 -0.02
C LEU A 40 -8.63 8.46 1.36
N GLN A 41 -8.44 9.66 1.89
CA GLN A 41 -9.04 10.05 3.17
C GLN A 41 -10.57 10.05 3.08
N SER A 42 -11.16 10.48 1.96
CA SER A 42 -12.60 10.41 1.75
C SER A 42 -13.11 8.98 1.72
N GLU A 43 -12.40 8.07 1.04
CA GLU A 43 -12.76 6.65 0.99
C GLU A 43 -12.72 6.02 2.40
N LEU A 44 -11.69 6.32 3.18
CA LEU A 44 -11.58 5.83 4.56
C LEU A 44 -12.66 6.40 5.48
N ARG A 45 -12.95 7.70 5.40
CA ARG A 45 -14.00 8.35 6.24
C ARG A 45 -15.40 7.85 5.89
N ARG A 46 -15.68 7.56 4.62
CA ARG A 46 -16.97 6.99 4.18
C ARG A 46 -17.16 5.56 4.65
N ASN A 47 -16.07 4.83 4.89
CA ASN A 47 -16.08 3.42 5.26
C ASN A 47 -15.35 3.22 6.60
N PRO A 48 -15.97 3.58 7.73
CA PRO A 48 -15.32 3.54 9.05
C PRO A 48 -15.00 2.11 9.53
N PHE A 49 -15.48 1.09 8.81
CA PHE A 49 -15.18 -0.32 9.08
C PHE A 49 -13.77 -0.72 8.66
N TYR A 50 -13.05 0.12 7.91
CA TYR A 50 -11.64 -0.13 7.63
C TYR A 50 -10.83 0.08 8.89
N THR A 51 -10.32 -1.02 9.44
CA THR A 51 -9.53 -1.02 10.68
C THR A 51 -8.05 -1.27 10.44
N LYS A 52 -7.68 -1.74 9.24
CA LYS A 52 -6.29 -2.00 8.87
C LYS A 52 -5.98 -1.64 7.42
N VAL A 53 -4.79 -1.10 7.17
CA VAL A 53 -4.22 -0.93 5.84
C VAL A 53 -2.92 -1.71 5.73
N ILE A 54 -2.86 -2.62 4.75
CA ILE A 54 -1.62 -3.30 4.38
C ILE A 54 -1.01 -2.54 3.20
N ILE A 55 0.23 -2.10 3.36
CA ILE A 55 0.99 -1.35 2.36
C ILE A 55 2.08 -2.25 1.83
N VAL A 56 2.08 -2.48 0.52
CA VAL A 56 3.18 -3.13 -0.19
C VAL A 56 3.97 -2.04 -0.91
N GLU A 57 5.17 -1.74 -0.40
CA GLU A 57 6.09 -0.77 -1.02
C GLU A 57 7.52 -1.32 -0.93
N PRO A 58 8.13 -1.74 -2.05
CA PRO A 58 9.47 -2.31 -2.05
C PRO A 58 10.52 -1.43 -1.40
N TYR A 59 10.42 -0.10 -1.50
CA TYR A 59 11.49 0.81 -1.12
C TYR A 59 11.03 1.87 -0.12
N MET A 60 10.94 1.48 1.15
CA MET A 60 10.59 2.40 2.23
C MET A 60 11.80 3.19 2.73
N ASP A 61 11.57 4.45 3.03
CA ASP A 61 12.49 5.38 3.67
C ASP A 61 11.74 6.31 4.63
N SER A 62 12.47 7.16 5.33
CA SER A 62 11.92 8.08 6.34
C SER A 62 10.89 9.05 5.74
N GLN A 63 11.10 9.49 4.50
CA GLN A 63 10.15 10.34 3.79
C GLN A 63 8.84 9.60 3.47
N SER A 64 8.91 8.30 3.20
CA SER A 64 7.73 7.46 2.98
C SER A 64 6.76 7.52 4.18
N PHE A 65 7.26 7.60 5.42
CA PHE A 65 6.42 7.70 6.61
C PHE A 65 5.65 9.03 6.69
N GLN A 66 6.24 10.13 6.21
CA GLN A 66 5.51 11.41 6.11
C GLN A 66 4.33 11.28 5.15
N TYR A 67 4.55 10.68 3.97
CA TYR A 67 3.45 10.44 3.02
C TYR A 67 2.39 9.49 3.57
N LEU A 68 2.77 8.45 4.33
CA LEU A 68 1.77 7.58 4.98
C LEU A 68 0.91 8.37 5.96
N SER A 69 1.53 9.24 6.77
CA SER A 69 0.80 10.13 7.67
C SER A 69 -0.11 11.09 6.93
N GLU A 70 0.29 11.61 5.76
CA GLU A 70 -0.57 12.49 4.96
C GLU A 70 -1.75 11.72 4.33
N LEU A 71 -1.51 10.53 3.78
CA LEU A 71 -2.51 9.74 3.06
C LEU A 71 -3.56 9.14 3.99
N PHE A 72 -3.12 8.67 5.15
CA PHE A 72 -3.94 7.85 6.04
C PHE A 72 -4.14 8.49 7.41
N GLY A 73 -3.39 9.56 7.73
CA GLY A 73 -3.60 10.32 8.97
C GLY A 73 -4.95 11.01 8.98
N GLY A 74 -5.51 11.16 10.18
CA GLY A 74 -6.83 11.76 10.40
C GLY A 74 -8.00 10.76 10.41
N VAL A 75 -7.73 9.46 10.26
CA VAL A 75 -8.70 8.39 10.53
C VAL A 75 -8.27 7.68 11.81
N SER A 76 -8.94 8.00 12.92
CA SER A 76 -8.63 7.45 14.23
C SER A 76 -8.75 5.92 14.23
N ASN A 77 -7.85 5.23 14.93
CA ASN A 77 -7.81 3.78 15.13
C ASN A 77 -7.36 2.89 13.95
N LEU A 78 -6.74 3.46 12.91
CA LEU A 78 -6.23 2.66 11.79
C LEU A 78 -4.92 1.93 12.15
N GLU A 79 -4.88 0.62 11.92
CA GLU A 79 -3.65 -0.19 11.99
C GLU A 79 -2.93 -0.17 10.64
N ILE A 80 -1.62 0.07 10.65
CA ILE A 80 -0.80 0.08 9.44
C ILE A 80 0.15 -1.13 9.46
N GLU A 81 0.15 -1.94 8.41
CA GLU A 81 1.15 -2.99 8.19
C GLU A 81 1.91 -2.72 6.90
N VAL A 82 3.22 -2.49 6.99
CA VAL A 82 4.07 -2.22 5.83
C VAL A 82 4.90 -3.47 5.50
N LEU A 83 4.74 -3.96 4.28
CA LEU A 83 5.57 -5.00 3.68
C LEU A 83 6.57 -4.34 2.73
N SER A 84 7.87 -4.41 3.07
CA SER A 84 8.91 -3.71 2.31
C SER A 84 10.22 -4.50 2.20
N LYS A 85 11.10 -4.08 1.29
CA LYS A 85 12.50 -4.55 1.23
C LYS A 85 13.40 -3.49 1.86
N PHE A 86 13.63 -3.60 3.16
CA PHE A 86 14.69 -2.85 3.84
C PHE A 86 16.08 -3.37 3.44
N ARG A 87 16.52 -3.08 2.21
CA ARG A 87 17.85 -3.38 1.70
C ARG A 87 18.75 -2.17 1.87
N SER A 88 19.95 -2.38 2.41
CA SER A 88 21.08 -1.45 2.34
C SER A 88 22.22 -2.12 1.55
N VAL A 89 23.19 -1.32 1.09
CA VAL A 89 24.39 -1.82 0.42
C VAL A 89 25.35 -2.44 1.44
N ASP A 90 25.39 -1.91 2.67
CA ASP A 90 26.26 -2.38 3.77
C ASP A 90 25.46 -2.85 4.99
N LYS A 91 25.98 -3.82 5.75
CA LYS A 91 25.26 -4.38 6.91
C LYS A 91 25.01 -3.35 8.02
N ASP A 92 25.97 -2.50 8.32
CA ASP A 92 25.86 -1.54 9.44
C ASP A 92 24.79 -0.47 9.13
N THR A 93 24.78 0.05 7.90
CA THR A 93 23.72 0.95 7.41
C THR A 93 22.34 0.28 7.32
N LYS A 94 22.27 -1.06 7.35
CA LYS A 94 21.00 -1.79 7.38
C LYS A 94 20.32 -1.66 8.74
N GLU A 95 21.07 -1.89 9.81
CA GLU A 95 20.52 -1.93 11.15
C GLU A 95 20.20 -0.51 11.64
N GLU A 96 21.05 0.47 11.37
CA GLU A 96 20.75 1.90 11.63
C GLU A 96 19.46 2.34 10.94
N ARG A 97 19.27 1.96 9.67
CA ARG A 97 18.06 2.30 8.93
C ARG A 97 16.82 1.60 9.47
N LYS A 98 16.92 0.34 9.88
CA LYS A 98 15.80 -0.36 10.52
C LYS A 98 15.42 0.32 11.83
N GLU A 99 16.39 0.71 12.64
CA GLU A 99 16.19 1.42 13.89
C GLU A 99 15.52 2.78 13.65
N GLU A 100 16.00 3.56 12.67
CA GLU A 100 15.39 4.82 12.26
C GLU A 100 13.91 4.64 11.90
N LEU A 101 13.60 3.67 11.03
CA LEU A 101 12.21 3.44 10.61
C LEU A 101 11.34 2.89 11.74
N SER A 102 11.91 2.08 12.64
CA SER A 102 11.22 1.59 13.84
C SER A 102 10.88 2.74 14.79
N ASN A 103 11.82 3.67 15.00
CA ASN A 103 11.61 4.88 15.80
C ASN A 103 10.51 5.77 15.21
N LEU A 104 10.53 6.00 13.89
CA LEU A 104 9.46 6.76 13.21
C LEU A 104 8.10 6.08 13.33
N SER A 105 8.04 4.75 13.19
CA SER A 105 6.79 4.00 13.35
C SER A 105 6.23 4.09 14.77
N SER A 106 7.11 4.06 15.77
CA SER A 106 6.78 4.22 17.19
C SER A 106 6.30 5.64 17.49
N GLU A 107 6.92 6.65 16.88
CA GLU A 107 6.52 8.04 17.04
C GLU A 107 5.11 8.30 16.50
N LEU A 108 4.80 7.81 15.30
CA LEU A 108 3.45 7.94 14.71
C LEU A 108 2.38 7.26 15.58
N THR A 109 2.72 6.12 16.18
CA THR A 109 1.83 5.41 17.10
C THR A 109 1.65 6.20 18.40
N ARG A 110 2.75 6.66 19.02
CA ARG A 110 2.73 7.42 20.28
C ARG A 110 1.99 8.76 20.16
N ASN A 111 2.12 9.42 19.01
CA ASN A 111 1.44 10.68 18.72
C ASN A 111 -0.04 10.48 18.34
N GLY A 112 -0.53 9.24 18.32
CA GLY A 112 -1.94 8.92 18.02
C GLY A 112 -2.32 9.09 16.56
N VAL A 113 -1.35 9.17 15.64
CA VAL A 113 -1.62 9.25 14.19
C VAL A 113 -2.23 7.92 13.70
N PHE A 114 -1.68 6.81 14.19
CA PHE A 114 -2.16 5.45 13.91
C PHE A 114 -2.32 4.66 15.21
N LYS A 115 -3.19 3.64 15.19
CA LYS A 115 -3.36 2.72 16.32
C LYS A 115 -2.10 1.88 16.55
N SER A 116 -1.50 1.43 15.46
CA SER A 116 -0.25 0.69 15.44
C SER A 116 0.37 0.79 14.05
N VAL A 117 1.69 0.70 13.99
CA VAL A 117 2.44 0.57 12.74
C VAL A 117 3.36 -0.64 12.86
N THR A 118 3.16 -1.64 12.01
CA THR A 118 4.00 -2.85 11.95
C THR A 118 4.82 -2.84 10.68
N LEU A 119 6.14 -2.94 10.81
CA LEU A 119 7.06 -3.02 9.69
C LEU A 119 7.52 -4.46 9.49
N LYS A 120 7.42 -4.99 8.27
CA LYS A 120 7.89 -6.33 7.93
C LYS A 120 8.85 -6.30 6.76
N HIS A 121 10.05 -6.83 6.97
CA HIS A 121 11.04 -7.04 5.93
C HIS A 121 10.72 -8.32 5.17
N SER A 122 10.33 -8.22 3.89
CA SER A 122 10.12 -9.39 3.05
C SER A 122 11.39 -9.79 2.31
N PHE A 123 11.72 -11.08 2.34
CA PHE A 123 12.82 -11.68 1.59
C PHE A 123 12.41 -12.03 0.14
N SER A 124 11.11 -11.97 -0.16
CA SER A 124 10.57 -12.31 -1.47
C SER A 124 10.82 -11.19 -2.50
N PRO A 125 10.91 -11.53 -3.81
CA PRO A 125 10.87 -10.54 -4.87
C PRO A 125 9.61 -9.67 -4.78
N MET A 126 9.81 -8.36 -4.91
CA MET A 126 8.79 -7.34 -4.73
C MET A 126 9.11 -6.12 -5.59
N HIS A 127 8.15 -5.74 -6.41
CA HIS A 127 8.21 -4.62 -7.36
C HIS A 127 6.84 -3.94 -7.47
N ASP A 128 5.77 -4.73 -7.32
CA ASP A 128 4.40 -4.24 -7.27
C ASP A 128 4.13 -3.42 -6.01
N ARG A 129 3.15 -2.51 -6.11
CA ARG A 129 2.76 -1.60 -5.04
C ARG A 129 1.27 -1.57 -4.84
N TYR A 130 0.86 -1.78 -3.60
CA TYR A 130 -0.54 -1.89 -3.25
C TYR A 130 -0.83 -1.18 -1.92
N PHE A 131 -1.99 -0.54 -1.85
CA PHE A 131 -2.69 -0.32 -0.59
C PHE A 131 -3.86 -1.28 -0.52
N VAL A 132 -3.96 -2.02 0.57
CA VAL A 132 -5.04 -2.97 0.81
C VAL A 132 -5.80 -2.54 2.04
N LEU A 133 -7.04 -2.13 1.83
CA LEU A 133 -7.95 -1.70 2.89
C LEU A 133 -8.69 -2.92 3.41
N CYS A 134 -8.51 -3.19 4.70
CA CYS A 134 -9.07 -4.35 5.38
C CYS A 134 -10.08 -3.90 6.44
N LYS A 135 -11.11 -4.72 6.62
CA LYS A 135 -11.98 -4.67 7.79
C LYS A 135 -11.42 -5.57 8.90
N ASP A 136 -12.15 -5.65 10.01
CA ASP A 136 -11.84 -6.53 11.13
C ASP A 136 -11.52 -7.97 10.68
N ASN A 137 -10.60 -8.62 11.41
CA ASN A 137 -10.04 -9.94 11.09
C ASN A 137 -9.26 -10.00 9.76
N GLU A 138 -8.68 -8.88 9.32
CA GLU A 138 -7.90 -8.76 8.08
C GLU A 138 -8.67 -9.11 6.80
N VAL A 139 -10.00 -9.00 6.80
CA VAL A 139 -10.80 -9.26 5.60
C VAL A 139 -10.49 -8.18 4.57
N ILE A 140 -9.90 -8.59 3.45
CA ILE A 140 -9.55 -7.71 2.33
C ILE A 140 -10.82 -7.27 1.62
N GLU A 141 -11.07 -5.97 1.60
CA GLU A 141 -12.27 -5.40 0.95
C GLU A 141 -11.89 -4.66 -0.33
N THR A 142 -10.85 -3.83 -0.27
CA THR A 142 -10.45 -2.98 -1.39
C THR A 142 -8.94 -3.10 -1.60
N ILE A 143 -8.54 -3.33 -2.85
CA ILE A 143 -7.13 -3.31 -3.27
C ILE A 143 -6.93 -2.16 -4.24
N LEU A 144 -5.97 -1.30 -3.91
CA LEU A 144 -5.56 -0.16 -4.71
C LEU A 144 -4.17 -0.42 -5.27
N SER A 145 -4.03 -0.49 -6.59
CA SER A 145 -2.74 -0.58 -7.28
C SER A 145 -2.16 0.81 -7.49
N ILE A 146 -0.86 0.96 -7.26
CA ILE A 146 -0.16 2.25 -7.35
C ILE A 146 0.90 2.20 -8.44
N GLY A 147 0.82 3.12 -9.40
CA GLY A 147 1.72 3.17 -10.57
C GLY A 147 3.14 3.69 -10.29
N GLY A 148 3.41 4.27 -9.12
CA GLY A 148 4.70 4.86 -8.74
C GLY A 148 5.07 4.56 -7.29
N SER A 149 6.34 4.75 -6.93
CA SER A 149 6.77 4.66 -5.53
C SER A 149 6.26 5.86 -4.72
N LEU A 150 6.00 5.66 -3.43
CA LEU A 150 5.78 6.76 -2.48
C LEU A 150 6.88 7.84 -2.60
N ARG A 151 8.12 7.41 -2.89
CA ARG A 151 9.29 8.28 -3.07
C ARG A 151 9.34 8.99 -4.42
N GLN A 152 8.78 8.44 -5.49
CA GLN A 152 8.91 8.96 -6.87
C GLN A 152 8.11 10.23 -7.15
N ARG A 153 7.79 10.96 -6.08
CA ARG A 153 7.01 12.18 -5.99
C ARG A 153 5.53 11.91 -6.29
N PHE A 154 4.81 11.73 -5.19
CA PHE A 154 3.40 12.09 -5.08
C PHE A 154 3.09 13.45 -5.76
N GLY A 155 4.07 14.36 -5.89
CA GLY A 155 3.93 15.63 -6.61
C GLY A 155 3.96 15.58 -8.14
N ASP A 156 4.53 14.56 -8.79
CA ASP A 156 4.75 14.59 -10.26
C ASP A 156 3.75 13.70 -11.02
N TYR A 157 3.44 12.50 -10.48
CA TYR A 157 2.48 11.58 -11.07
C TYR A 157 2.05 10.52 -10.05
N ILE A 158 0.73 10.36 -9.87
CA ILE A 158 0.16 9.25 -9.10
C ILE A 158 -0.97 8.63 -9.91
N CYS A 159 -0.90 7.32 -10.08
CA CYS A 159 -1.99 6.51 -10.60
C CYS A 159 -2.41 5.54 -9.51
N ILE A 160 -3.60 5.75 -8.95
CA ILE A 160 -4.25 4.86 -7.98
C ILE A 160 -5.46 4.23 -8.65
N ASN A 161 -5.41 2.91 -8.75
CA ASN A 161 -6.42 2.14 -9.45
C ASN A 161 -7.08 1.16 -8.48
N LYS A 162 -8.40 1.22 -8.34
CA LYS A 162 -9.15 0.22 -7.59
C LYS A 162 -9.31 -1.03 -8.44
N LEU A 163 -8.84 -2.15 -7.90
CA LEU A 163 -9.03 -3.44 -8.53
C LEU A 163 -10.45 -3.94 -8.21
N SER A 164 -11.24 -4.21 -9.25
CA SER A 164 -12.58 -4.80 -9.08
C SER A 164 -12.66 -6.26 -9.58
N ASP A 165 -11.68 -6.69 -10.39
CA ASP A 165 -11.67 -8.05 -10.92
C ASP A 165 -11.31 -9.08 -9.84
N SER A 166 -12.24 -10.03 -9.62
CA SER A 166 -12.09 -11.10 -8.62
C SER A 166 -10.83 -11.96 -8.80
N TYR A 167 -10.36 -12.17 -10.03
CA TYR A 167 -9.16 -12.96 -10.28
C TYR A 167 -7.90 -12.18 -9.91
N MET A 168 -7.83 -10.90 -10.26
CA MET A 168 -6.76 -10.00 -9.87
C MET A 168 -6.70 -9.83 -8.36
N ILE A 169 -7.84 -9.62 -7.70
CA ILE A 169 -7.91 -9.51 -6.24
C ILE A 169 -7.28 -10.75 -5.59
N ARG A 170 -7.76 -11.96 -5.93
CA ARG A 170 -7.20 -13.22 -5.41
C ARG A 170 -5.71 -13.41 -5.71
N SER A 171 -5.24 -12.91 -6.85
CA SER A 171 -3.83 -12.99 -7.23
C SER A 171 -2.98 -12.10 -6.33
N VAL A 172 -3.44 -10.88 -6.04
CA VAL A 172 -2.76 -9.94 -5.13
C VAL A 172 -2.82 -10.45 -3.69
N GLU A 173 -3.95 -10.99 -3.24
CA GLU A 173 -4.07 -11.63 -1.92
C GLU A 173 -3.04 -12.75 -1.75
N ARG A 174 -2.94 -13.64 -2.73
CA ARG A 174 -1.94 -14.72 -2.73
C ARG A 174 -0.53 -14.16 -2.69
N TYR A 175 -0.26 -13.11 -3.46
CA TYR A 175 1.03 -12.45 -3.48
C TYR A 175 1.40 -11.86 -2.11
N ILE A 176 0.48 -11.13 -1.48
CA ILE A 176 0.66 -10.57 -0.13
C ILE A 176 0.93 -11.68 0.89
N ASN A 177 0.20 -12.79 0.81
CA ASN A 177 0.43 -13.92 1.72
C ASN A 177 1.84 -14.52 1.56
N ILE A 178 2.36 -14.61 0.33
CA ILE A 178 3.75 -15.04 0.09
C ILE A 178 4.75 -14.04 0.67
N LEU A 179 4.48 -12.73 0.54
CA LEU A 179 5.34 -11.70 1.13
C LEU A 179 5.36 -11.79 2.65
N LYS A 180 4.18 -11.95 3.29
CA LYS A 180 4.01 -12.10 4.74
C LYS A 180 4.69 -13.37 5.26
N SER A 181 4.48 -14.51 4.61
CA SER A 181 5.07 -15.80 5.05
C SER A 181 6.59 -15.81 4.97
N ASN A 182 7.17 -15.00 4.09
CA ASN A 182 8.60 -14.85 3.90
C ASN A 182 9.08 -13.49 4.40
N SER A 183 8.63 -13.09 5.60
CA SER A 183 9.05 -11.84 6.22
C SER A 183 9.38 -11.98 7.69
N CYS A 184 10.19 -11.06 8.21
CA CYS A 184 10.39 -10.85 9.64
C CYS A 184 9.92 -9.46 10.03
N VAL A 185 9.41 -9.32 11.26
CA VAL A 185 9.13 -8.01 11.85
C VAL A 185 10.46 -7.28 12.02
N VAL A 186 10.47 -5.99 11.68
CA VAL A 186 11.61 -5.09 11.87
C VAL A 186 11.51 -4.41 13.22
#